data_AF-A0A2W5XG53-F1
#
_entry.id   AF-A0A2W5XG53-F1
#
_cell.length_a   1.000
_cell.length_b   1.000
_cell.length_c   1.000
_cell.angle_alpha   90.00
_cell.angle_beta   90.00
_cell.angle_gamma   90.00
#
_symmetry.space_group_name_H-M   'P 1'
#
loop_
_entity.id
_entity.type
_entity.pdbx_description
1 polymer ?
#
loop_
_entity_poly.entity_id
_entity_poly.type
_entity_poly.pdbx_seq_one_letter_code
_entity_poly.pdbx_strand_id
1 'polypeptide(L)'
;MYYTNPNRTQPGDGMNTTDESTYAHDCSGARILGTTYANQYLMDPSSPNMATVWKNYIASRTSGRPWDAMFEDDANSIVGVTATPCNYSASDWLAASQAEITAQSPTAIVYNGLQRTGQIALNQPSNVVGGMGEGCYADAVSSPKIWAPFWNTLENAELQMAQQNKLFMCLGRDTTSAASSIDGRLYTYASFLLTYTPASSILWEGYGTPSAFRVEPEIQLVALNPLVPSPGDVSGLLLSTGVYGREYANCYIAQVPVGPCATVVNPDHSVSHAYPYGTKYTHTLTISGSGIIDGGSISSAGPPPPQTLPPLGSTIVFQ
;
A
#
# COMPACT_ATOMS: atom_id res chain seq x y z
N MET A 1 -12.94 -0.36 8.83
CA MET A 1 -13.22 0.09 7.45
C MET A 1 -14.20 -0.86 6.77
N TYR A 2 -15.14 -0.36 5.95
CA TYR A 2 -16.09 -1.19 5.20
C TYR A 2 -15.90 -1.08 3.68
N TYR A 3 -15.89 -2.22 2.99
CA TYR A 3 -15.64 -2.29 1.55
C TYR A 3 -16.82 -1.75 0.71
N THR A 4 -16.50 -0.89 -0.27
CA THR A 4 -17.41 -0.45 -1.33
C THR A 4 -16.65 -0.38 -2.65
N ASN A 5 -17.36 -0.53 -3.77
CA ASN A 5 -16.81 -0.31 -5.12
C ASN A 5 -17.85 0.47 -5.95
N PRO A 6 -17.96 1.80 -5.76
CA PRO A 6 -18.91 2.59 -6.54
C PRO A 6 -18.52 2.64 -8.02
N ASN A 7 -17.24 2.39 -8.36
CA ASN A 7 -16.69 2.48 -9.71
C ASN A 7 -16.92 1.22 -10.57
N ARG A 8 -17.20 0.09 -9.92
CA ARG A 8 -17.48 -1.20 -10.57
C ARG A 8 -18.60 -1.93 -9.85
N THR A 9 -19.70 -2.16 -10.54
CA THR A 9 -20.83 -2.93 -9.99
C THR A 9 -21.24 -4.05 -10.93
N GLN A 10 -21.71 -5.16 -10.39
CA GLN A 10 -22.28 -6.28 -11.16
C GLN A 10 -23.70 -6.58 -10.70
N PRO A 11 -24.51 -7.31 -11.50
CA PRO A 11 -25.83 -7.76 -11.07
C PRO A 11 -25.77 -8.49 -9.72
N GLY A 12 -26.55 -8.02 -8.75
CA GLY A 12 -26.57 -8.56 -7.38
C GLY A 12 -25.78 -7.73 -6.36
N ASP A 13 -24.90 -6.83 -6.81
CA ASP A 13 -24.25 -5.87 -5.90
C ASP A 13 -25.28 -4.87 -5.37
N GLY A 14 -25.11 -4.46 -4.10
CA GLY A 14 -26.04 -3.53 -3.45
C GLY A 14 -26.02 -2.09 -3.99
N MET A 15 -25.07 -1.76 -4.88
CA MET A 15 -24.99 -0.48 -5.59
C MET A 15 -25.34 -0.60 -7.08
N ASN A 16 -25.60 -1.81 -7.59
CA ASN A 16 -26.06 -1.98 -8.95
C ASN A 16 -27.53 -1.49 -9.06
N THR A 17 -27.83 -0.68 -10.08
CA THR A 17 -29.15 -0.06 -10.28
C THR A 17 -29.67 -0.32 -11.70
N THR A 18 -30.92 0.03 -11.98
CA THR A 18 -31.47 0.03 -13.35
C THR A 18 -31.43 1.42 -13.99
N ASP A 19 -31.01 2.44 -13.24
CA ASP A 19 -30.86 3.80 -13.75
C ASP A 19 -29.63 3.88 -14.69
N GLU A 20 -29.88 4.04 -15.99
CA GLU A 20 -28.79 4.12 -16.98
C GLU A 20 -27.81 5.26 -16.69
N SER A 21 -28.25 6.35 -16.07
CA SER A 21 -27.39 7.51 -15.84
C SER A 21 -26.26 7.25 -14.84
N THR A 22 -26.23 6.12 -14.14
CA THR A 22 -25.11 5.76 -13.25
C THR A 22 -23.97 5.05 -13.96
N TYR A 23 -24.20 4.55 -15.17
CA TYR A 23 -23.22 3.77 -15.93
C TYR A 23 -22.40 4.68 -16.84
N ALA A 24 -21.14 4.31 -17.07
CA ALA A 24 -20.36 4.90 -18.13
C ALA A 24 -20.70 4.24 -19.48
N HIS A 25 -20.81 5.05 -20.52
CA HIS A 25 -21.08 4.58 -21.89
C HIS A 25 -19.96 4.95 -22.85
N ASP A 26 -19.75 4.10 -23.84
CA ASP A 26 -18.91 4.42 -24.99
C ASP A 26 -19.64 5.40 -25.95
N CYS A 27 -18.97 5.82 -27.02
CA CYS A 27 -19.58 6.77 -27.96
C CYS A 27 -20.70 6.18 -28.85
N SER A 28 -20.99 4.88 -28.75
CA SER A 28 -22.19 4.27 -29.35
C SER A 28 -23.39 4.26 -28.38
N GLY A 29 -23.19 4.66 -27.13
CA GLY A 29 -24.19 4.61 -26.07
C GLY A 29 -24.29 3.24 -25.40
N ALA A 30 -23.34 2.32 -25.64
CA ALA A 30 -23.31 1.02 -24.98
C ALA A 30 -22.64 1.13 -23.60
N ARG A 31 -23.17 0.41 -22.59
CA ARG A 31 -22.53 0.31 -21.27
C ARG A 31 -21.14 -0.30 -21.40
N ILE A 32 -20.19 0.26 -20.67
CA ILE A 32 -18.83 -0.26 -20.61
C ILE A 32 -18.74 -1.36 -19.55
N LEU A 33 -18.09 -2.47 -19.91
CA LEU A 33 -17.90 -3.62 -19.03
C LEU A 33 -16.44 -3.72 -18.57
N GLY A 34 -16.23 -4.27 -17.38
CA GLY A 34 -14.93 -4.77 -16.94
C GLY A 34 -14.54 -6.04 -17.70
N THR A 35 -13.25 -6.23 -17.93
CA THR A 35 -12.69 -7.43 -18.58
C THR A 35 -12.27 -8.51 -17.59
N THR A 36 -12.17 -8.16 -16.30
CA THR A 36 -11.69 -9.07 -15.24
C THR A 36 -12.81 -9.96 -14.71
N TYR A 37 -14.01 -9.40 -14.53
CA TYR A 37 -15.16 -10.10 -13.97
C TYR A 37 -16.34 -10.03 -14.95
N ALA A 38 -17.01 -11.17 -15.14
CA ALA A 38 -18.16 -11.25 -16.04
C ALA A 38 -19.30 -10.35 -15.55
N ASN A 39 -19.87 -9.56 -16.46
CA ASN A 39 -21.00 -8.65 -16.20
C ASN A 39 -20.73 -7.55 -15.16
N GLN A 40 -19.46 -7.23 -14.88
CA GLN A 40 -19.11 -6.06 -14.10
C GLN A 40 -19.19 -4.82 -15.01
N TYR A 41 -19.93 -3.79 -14.60
CA TYR A 41 -20.06 -2.54 -15.34
C TYR A 41 -19.11 -1.48 -14.78
N LEU A 42 -18.60 -0.63 -15.66
CA LEU A 42 -17.96 0.63 -15.29
C LEU A 42 -19.06 1.65 -14.94
N MET A 43 -18.99 2.20 -13.73
CA MET A 43 -19.87 3.28 -13.30
C MET A 43 -19.27 4.64 -13.65
N ASP A 44 -20.11 5.66 -13.82
CA ASP A 44 -19.70 7.01 -14.17
C ASP A 44 -19.59 7.89 -12.91
N PRO A 45 -18.36 8.27 -12.48
CA PRO A 45 -18.17 9.12 -11.29
C PRO A 45 -18.66 10.56 -11.52
N SER A 46 -18.93 10.97 -12.77
CA SER A 46 -19.53 12.28 -13.05
C SER A 46 -21.05 12.30 -12.81
N SER A 47 -21.65 11.12 -12.61
CA SER A 47 -23.08 10.97 -12.38
C SER A 47 -23.50 11.34 -10.95
N PRO A 48 -24.32 12.39 -10.74
CA PRO A 48 -24.87 12.69 -9.43
C PRO A 48 -25.81 11.59 -8.91
N ASN A 49 -26.37 10.77 -9.80
CA ASN A 49 -27.19 9.62 -9.43
C ASN A 49 -26.31 8.49 -8.87
N MET A 50 -25.12 8.26 -9.44
CA MET A 50 -24.17 7.29 -8.88
C MET A 50 -23.70 7.72 -7.49
N ALA A 51 -23.34 9.01 -7.32
CA ALA A 51 -22.98 9.55 -6.01
C ALA A 51 -24.09 9.37 -4.95
N THR A 52 -25.36 9.50 -5.37
CA THR A 52 -26.53 9.26 -4.50
C THR A 52 -26.71 7.78 -4.16
N VAL A 53 -26.53 6.89 -5.14
CA VAL A 53 -26.56 5.43 -4.91
C VAL A 53 -25.49 5.02 -3.90
N TRP A 54 -24.26 5.50 -4.06
CA TRP A 54 -23.18 5.20 -3.11
C TRP A 54 -23.48 5.74 -1.71
N LYS A 55 -23.97 6.98 -1.60
CA LYS A 55 -24.34 7.59 -0.32
C LYS A 55 -25.42 6.80 0.41
N ASN A 56 -26.46 6.37 -0.31
CA ASN A 56 -27.53 5.55 0.25
C ASN A 56 -27.01 4.17 0.68
N TYR A 57 -26.09 3.59 -0.09
CA TYR A 57 -25.42 2.34 0.28
C TYR A 57 -24.61 2.49 1.56
N ILE A 58 -23.76 3.51 1.67
CA ILE A 58 -22.99 3.85 2.90
C ILE A 58 -23.94 3.97 4.11
N ALA A 59 -25.04 4.72 3.97
CA ALA A 59 -26.03 4.89 5.04
C ALA A 59 -26.65 3.54 5.48
N SER A 60 -26.98 2.67 4.52
CA SER A 60 -27.54 1.34 4.82
C SER A 60 -26.57 0.42 5.58
N ARG A 61 -25.24 0.62 5.40
CA ARG A 61 -24.19 -0.20 6.01
C ARG A 61 -23.69 0.33 7.35
N THR A 62 -23.93 1.61 7.63
CA THR A 62 -23.54 2.30 8.88
C THR A 62 -24.65 2.31 9.92
N SER A 63 -25.90 2.01 9.55
CA SER A 63 -27.01 1.91 10.50
C SER A 63 -26.71 0.89 11.62
N GLY A 64 -26.43 1.40 12.82
CA GLY A 64 -26.10 0.58 14.00
C GLY A 64 -24.70 -0.04 14.00
N ARG A 65 -23.80 0.39 13.10
CA ARG A 65 -22.43 -0.15 12.99
C ARG A 65 -21.41 0.99 12.89
N PRO A 66 -20.44 1.09 13.80
CA PRO A 66 -19.38 2.08 13.70
C PRO A 66 -18.32 1.59 12.70
N TRP A 67 -18.18 2.30 11.58
CA TRP A 67 -17.06 2.14 10.66
C TRP A 67 -16.21 3.42 10.69
N ASP A 68 -14.89 3.30 10.88
CA ASP A 68 -14.01 4.47 10.89
C ASP A 68 -13.85 5.11 9.51
N ALA A 69 -14.03 4.32 8.45
CA ALA A 69 -13.95 4.76 7.06
C ALA A 69 -14.69 3.78 6.13
N MET A 70 -15.08 4.27 4.97
CA MET A 70 -15.48 3.49 3.81
C MET A 70 -14.29 3.32 2.87
N PHE A 71 -14.08 2.10 2.38
CA PHE A 71 -13.08 1.81 1.36
C PHE A 71 -13.71 1.96 -0.01
N GLU A 72 -13.10 2.75 -0.88
CA GLU A 72 -13.50 2.92 -2.27
C GLU A 72 -12.55 2.14 -3.18
N ASP A 73 -13.02 1.02 -3.69
CA ASP A 73 -12.27 0.21 -4.65
C ASP A 73 -12.39 0.76 -6.09
N ASP A 74 -11.41 0.42 -6.92
CA ASP A 74 -11.28 0.86 -8.32
C ASP A 74 -11.39 2.38 -8.56
N ALA A 75 -11.07 3.19 -7.53
CA ALA A 75 -11.16 4.64 -7.57
C ALA A 75 -10.43 5.24 -8.78
N ASN A 76 -11.09 6.15 -9.51
CA ASN A 76 -10.50 6.87 -10.66
C ASN A 76 -9.81 5.95 -11.69
N SER A 77 -10.30 4.71 -11.87
CA SER A 77 -9.70 3.73 -12.77
C SER A 77 -10.63 3.37 -13.92
N ILE A 78 -10.12 3.49 -15.16
CA ILE A 78 -10.71 2.89 -16.36
C ILE A 78 -9.87 1.72 -16.91
N VAL A 79 -8.95 1.16 -16.10
CA VAL A 79 -8.14 0.02 -16.53
C VAL A 79 -9.01 -1.24 -16.55
N GLY A 80 -8.75 -2.12 -17.53
CA GLY A 80 -9.42 -3.42 -17.62
C GLY A 80 -10.89 -3.31 -18.00
N VAL A 81 -11.21 -2.48 -19.00
CA VAL A 81 -12.58 -2.27 -19.48
C VAL A 81 -12.67 -2.51 -21.00
N THR A 82 -13.88 -2.78 -21.50
CA THR A 82 -14.13 -3.13 -22.90
C THR A 82 -14.05 -1.96 -23.86
N ALA A 83 -14.24 -0.72 -23.39
CA ALA A 83 -14.15 0.50 -24.19
C ALA A 83 -13.82 1.71 -23.30
N THR A 84 -13.29 2.77 -23.90
CA THR A 84 -13.07 4.05 -23.21
C THR A 84 -14.39 4.84 -23.14
N PRO A 85 -14.74 5.47 -22.00
CA PRO A 85 -15.92 6.33 -21.92
C PRO A 85 -15.94 7.41 -23.00
N CYS A 86 -17.12 7.74 -23.53
CA CYS A 86 -17.23 8.79 -24.53
C CYS A 86 -16.79 10.14 -23.93
N ASN A 87 -16.01 10.92 -24.68
CA ASN A 87 -15.39 12.17 -24.21
C ASN A 87 -14.47 12.03 -22.99
N TYR A 88 -13.94 10.84 -22.72
CA TYR A 88 -13.00 10.63 -21.63
C TYR A 88 -11.76 11.53 -21.75
N SER A 89 -11.44 12.21 -20.65
CA SER A 89 -10.11 12.73 -20.37
C SER A 89 -9.71 12.30 -18.97
N ALA A 90 -8.41 12.04 -18.76
CA ALA A 90 -7.92 11.61 -17.45
C ALA A 90 -8.12 12.70 -16.38
N SER A 91 -8.02 13.97 -16.75
CA SER A 91 -8.23 15.09 -15.81
C SER A 91 -9.70 15.25 -15.43
N ASP A 92 -10.63 15.10 -16.38
CA ASP A 92 -12.06 15.24 -16.09
C ASP A 92 -12.56 14.05 -15.26
N TRP A 93 -12.06 12.84 -15.55
CA TRP A 93 -12.39 11.63 -14.78
C TRP A 93 -11.89 11.72 -13.33
N LEU A 94 -10.67 12.24 -13.13
CA LEU A 94 -10.13 12.50 -11.80
C LEU A 94 -10.97 13.55 -11.06
N ALA A 95 -11.31 14.67 -11.70
CA ALA A 95 -12.15 15.71 -11.11
C ALA A 95 -13.54 15.19 -10.73
N ALA A 96 -14.15 14.37 -11.58
CA ALA A 96 -15.41 13.70 -11.31
C ALA A 96 -15.31 12.74 -10.12
N SER A 97 -14.26 11.92 -10.06
CA SER A 97 -14.00 11.00 -8.93
C SER A 97 -13.84 11.76 -7.61
N GLN A 98 -13.10 12.88 -7.61
CA GLN A 98 -12.97 13.75 -6.43
C GLN A 98 -14.32 14.36 -6.00
N ALA A 99 -15.17 14.74 -6.95
CA ALA A 99 -16.51 15.27 -6.66
C ALA A 99 -17.43 14.19 -6.06
N GLU A 100 -17.40 12.96 -6.60
CA GLU A 100 -18.16 11.82 -6.07
C GLU A 100 -17.75 11.50 -4.62
N ILE A 101 -16.45 11.45 -4.34
CA ILE A 101 -15.90 11.27 -2.98
C ILE A 101 -16.36 12.39 -2.04
N THR A 102 -16.28 13.64 -2.51
CA THR A 102 -16.69 14.82 -1.72
C THR A 102 -18.17 14.75 -1.34
N ALA A 103 -19.03 14.22 -2.22
CA ALA A 103 -20.46 14.05 -1.96
C ALA A 103 -20.78 13.08 -0.80
N GLN A 104 -19.81 12.23 -0.42
CA GLN A 104 -19.93 11.29 0.69
C GLN A 104 -19.64 11.92 2.06
N SER A 105 -19.16 13.16 2.09
CA SER A 105 -18.90 13.91 3.33
C SER A 105 -20.14 13.94 4.25
N PRO A 106 -19.97 13.76 5.58
CA PRO A 106 -18.70 13.71 6.33
C PRO A 106 -18.05 12.32 6.44
N THR A 107 -18.51 11.33 5.66
CA THR A 107 -17.96 9.95 5.73
C THR A 107 -16.49 9.94 5.31
N ALA A 108 -15.63 9.39 6.17
CA ALA A 108 -14.22 9.21 5.87
C ALA A 108 -14.03 8.15 4.77
N ILE A 109 -13.15 8.43 3.81
CA ILE A 109 -12.88 7.57 2.65
C ILE A 109 -11.41 7.16 2.60
N VAL A 110 -11.16 5.89 2.34
CA VAL A 110 -9.85 5.36 1.93
C VAL A 110 -10.02 4.80 0.52
N TYR A 111 -9.28 5.33 -0.46
CA TYR A 111 -9.38 4.85 -1.84
C TYR A 111 -8.33 3.77 -2.14
N ASN A 112 -8.63 2.86 -3.08
CA ASN A 112 -7.66 1.89 -3.59
C ASN A 112 -6.88 2.42 -4.79
N GLY A 113 -5.75 1.79 -5.10
CA GLY A 113 -4.94 2.07 -6.30
C GLY A 113 -3.89 3.16 -6.11
N LEU A 114 -3.52 3.50 -4.88
CA LEU A 114 -2.57 4.56 -4.53
C LEU A 114 -1.25 4.50 -5.32
N GLN A 115 -0.77 3.31 -5.64
CA GLN A 115 0.48 3.06 -6.37
C GLN A 115 0.44 3.44 -7.86
N ARG A 116 -0.75 3.75 -8.40
CA ARG A 116 -0.89 4.13 -9.81
C ARG A 116 -0.62 5.62 -10.00
N THR A 117 0.00 5.95 -11.13
CA THR A 117 0.29 7.35 -11.51
C THR A 117 -0.96 8.23 -11.44
N GLY A 118 -0.84 9.37 -10.75
CA GLY A 118 -1.91 10.36 -10.64
C GLY A 118 -2.95 10.09 -9.55
N GLN A 119 -3.01 8.87 -8.98
CA GLN A 119 -4.04 8.53 -7.99
C GLN A 119 -3.92 9.29 -6.68
N ILE A 120 -2.70 9.71 -6.32
CA ILE A 120 -2.48 10.53 -5.12
C ILE A 120 -3.22 11.87 -5.15
N ALA A 121 -3.66 12.33 -6.32
CA ALA A 121 -4.52 13.51 -6.44
C ALA A 121 -5.90 13.29 -5.80
N LEU A 122 -6.34 12.04 -5.57
CA LEU A 122 -7.55 11.74 -4.80
C LEU A 122 -7.47 12.16 -3.33
N ASN A 123 -6.32 12.62 -2.82
CA ASN A 123 -6.24 13.20 -1.47
C ASN A 123 -6.86 14.60 -1.33
N GLN A 124 -7.28 15.23 -2.44
CA GLN A 124 -7.86 16.59 -2.44
C GLN A 124 -9.17 16.71 -1.62
N PRO A 125 -10.15 15.81 -1.74
CA PRO A 125 -11.36 15.86 -0.91
C PRO A 125 -11.03 15.75 0.58
N SER A 126 -11.60 16.67 1.37
CA SER A 126 -11.30 16.78 2.81
C SER A 126 -11.66 15.53 3.63
N ASN A 127 -12.62 14.73 3.16
CA ASN A 127 -13.06 13.50 3.81
C ASN A 127 -12.25 12.27 3.39
N VAL A 128 -11.27 12.39 2.49
CA VAL A 128 -10.29 11.31 2.24
C VAL A 128 -9.31 11.28 3.40
N VAL A 129 -9.20 10.14 4.07
CA VAL A 129 -8.30 9.95 5.22
C VAL A 129 -7.07 9.11 4.87
N GLY A 130 -7.07 8.46 3.70
CA GLY A 130 -5.95 7.63 3.26
C GLY A 130 -6.14 7.04 1.87
N GLY A 131 -5.14 6.27 1.46
CA GLY A 131 -5.13 5.51 0.23
C GLY A 131 -4.43 4.17 0.45
N MET A 132 -4.89 3.14 -0.25
CA MET A 132 -4.32 1.81 -0.25
C MET A 132 -3.63 1.51 -1.57
N GLY A 133 -2.41 0.98 -1.50
CA GLY A 133 -1.74 0.33 -2.60
C GLY A 133 -1.85 -1.19 -2.47
N GLU A 134 -2.15 -1.88 -3.56
CA GLU A 134 -2.07 -3.33 -3.65
C GLU A 134 -0.78 -3.78 -4.34
N GLY A 135 -0.24 -4.90 -3.88
CA GLY A 135 1.00 -5.46 -4.41
C GLY A 135 2.22 -4.61 -4.07
N CYS A 136 2.19 -3.89 -2.95
CA CYS A 136 3.32 -3.06 -2.56
C CYS A 136 4.35 -3.88 -1.77
N TYR A 137 5.61 -3.68 -2.16
CA TYR A 137 6.81 -4.40 -1.73
C TYR A 137 6.83 -5.90 -2.04
N ALA A 138 5.67 -6.60 -2.08
CA ALA A 138 5.49 -7.96 -2.60
C ALA A 138 4.09 -8.13 -3.22
N ASP A 139 3.97 -8.73 -4.41
CA ASP A 139 2.69 -8.78 -5.15
C ASP A 139 2.15 -10.18 -5.41
N ALA A 140 3.01 -11.14 -5.73
CA ALA A 140 2.56 -12.50 -6.01
C ALA A 140 3.69 -13.49 -5.78
N VAL A 141 3.38 -14.78 -5.79
CA VAL A 141 4.41 -15.85 -5.78
C VAL A 141 5.43 -15.66 -6.92
N SER A 142 4.99 -15.15 -8.07
CA SER A 142 5.84 -14.83 -9.23
C SER A 142 6.55 -13.47 -9.12
N SER A 143 6.18 -12.63 -8.15
CA SER A 143 6.77 -11.32 -7.89
C SER A 143 6.87 -11.09 -6.37
N PRO A 144 7.74 -11.87 -5.68
CA PRO A 144 7.81 -11.87 -4.21
C PRO A 144 8.50 -10.63 -3.62
N LYS A 145 9.14 -9.82 -4.48
CA LYS A 145 9.80 -8.56 -4.14
C LYS A 145 9.58 -7.56 -5.27
N ILE A 146 9.13 -6.36 -4.95
CA ILE A 146 8.98 -5.26 -5.91
C ILE A 146 10.29 -4.51 -6.05
N TRP A 147 10.70 -4.23 -7.29
CA TRP A 147 11.97 -3.59 -7.63
C TRP A 147 11.78 -2.26 -8.37
N ALA A 148 12.87 -1.54 -8.63
CA ALA A 148 12.82 -0.29 -9.36
C ALA A 148 12.35 -0.48 -10.83
N PRO A 149 11.52 0.42 -11.39
CA PRO A 149 11.11 1.72 -10.85
C PRO A 149 9.86 1.68 -9.98
N PHE A 150 9.09 0.58 -9.94
CA PHE A 150 7.83 0.51 -9.18
C PHE A 150 8.04 0.71 -7.68
N TRP A 151 9.13 0.16 -7.15
CA TRP A 151 9.54 0.38 -5.77
C TRP A 151 9.70 1.88 -5.44
N ASN A 152 10.32 2.68 -6.32
CA ASN A 152 10.48 4.13 -6.11
C ASN A 152 9.11 4.84 -6.06
N THR A 153 8.16 4.43 -6.90
CA THR A 153 6.80 4.99 -6.89
C THR A 153 6.10 4.74 -5.56
N LEU A 154 6.28 3.56 -4.96
CA LEU A 154 5.70 3.20 -3.67
C LEU A 154 6.27 4.03 -2.52
N GLU A 155 7.60 4.11 -2.43
CA GLU A 155 8.28 4.90 -1.39
C GLU A 155 7.93 6.38 -1.48
N ASN A 156 7.84 6.92 -2.70
CA ASN A 156 7.40 8.31 -2.91
C ASN A 156 5.94 8.51 -2.53
N ALA A 157 5.07 7.54 -2.78
CA ALA A 157 3.69 7.60 -2.34
C ALA A 157 3.60 7.62 -0.81
N GLU A 158 4.35 6.75 -0.12
CA GLU A 158 4.40 6.72 1.36
C GLU A 158 4.85 8.05 1.96
N LEU A 159 5.95 8.64 1.44
CA LEU A 159 6.41 9.97 1.83
C LEU A 159 5.35 11.06 1.60
N GLN A 160 4.70 11.05 0.44
CA GLN A 160 3.71 12.06 0.08
C GLN A 160 2.43 11.94 0.94
N MET A 161 1.99 10.72 1.27
CA MET A 161 0.87 10.50 2.18
C MET A 161 1.18 11.05 3.58
N ALA A 162 2.38 10.80 4.11
CA ALA A 162 2.81 11.34 5.40
C ALA A 162 2.85 12.87 5.40
N GLN A 163 3.39 13.50 4.34
CA GLN A 163 3.42 14.96 4.19
C GLN A 163 2.01 15.58 4.13
N GLN A 164 1.04 14.85 3.60
CA GLN A 164 -0.36 15.27 3.50
C GLN A 164 -1.19 14.91 4.75
N ASN A 165 -0.58 14.29 5.76
CA ASN A 165 -1.25 13.74 6.95
C ASN A 165 -2.39 12.78 6.59
N LYS A 166 -2.15 11.91 5.60
CA LYS A 166 -3.09 10.86 5.15
C LYS A 166 -2.50 9.48 5.43
N LEU A 167 -3.35 8.49 5.65
CA LEU A 167 -2.93 7.10 5.85
C LEU A 167 -2.39 6.51 4.53
N PHE A 168 -1.14 6.09 4.51
CA PHE A 168 -0.59 5.15 3.54
C PHE A 168 -0.90 3.73 4.01
N MET A 169 -1.68 2.99 3.24
CA MET A 169 -1.95 1.58 3.50
C MET A 169 -1.32 0.74 2.41
N CYS A 170 -0.44 -0.18 2.79
CA CYS A 170 0.15 -1.13 1.87
C CYS A 170 -0.41 -2.52 2.08
N LEU A 171 -0.98 -3.12 1.02
CA LEU A 171 -1.35 -4.53 0.98
C LEU A 171 -0.34 -5.30 0.09
N GLY A 172 0.56 -6.03 0.72
CA GLY A 172 1.36 -7.06 0.06
C GLY A 172 0.49 -8.26 -0.30
N ARG A 173 0.65 -8.81 -1.51
CA ARG A 173 -0.23 -9.86 -2.05
C ARG A 173 0.45 -11.19 -2.33
N ASP A 174 1.74 -11.32 -2.01
CA ASP A 174 2.43 -12.60 -2.07
C ASP A 174 1.86 -13.57 -1.02
N THR A 175 1.29 -14.69 -1.48
CA THR A 175 0.69 -15.73 -0.64
C THR A 175 1.63 -16.91 -0.38
N THR A 176 2.91 -16.81 -0.73
CA THR A 176 3.91 -17.83 -0.41
C THR A 176 3.95 -18.08 1.09
N SER A 177 4.26 -19.30 1.52
CA SER A 177 4.38 -19.63 2.94
C SER A 177 5.33 -18.65 3.64
N ALA A 178 4.88 -18.04 4.74
CA ALA A 178 5.66 -17.07 5.48
C ALA A 178 7.00 -17.66 5.97
N ALA A 179 7.02 -18.95 6.33
CA ALA A 179 8.22 -19.63 6.81
C ALA A 179 9.28 -19.84 5.72
N SER A 180 8.88 -19.97 4.46
CA SER A 180 9.81 -20.07 3.33
C SER A 180 10.15 -18.72 2.69
N SER A 181 9.47 -17.66 3.10
CA SER A 181 9.56 -16.32 2.48
C SER A 181 10.31 -15.31 3.37
N ILE A 182 11.19 -15.78 4.25
CA ILE A 182 11.93 -14.92 5.20
C ILE A 182 12.68 -13.79 4.48
N ASP A 183 13.33 -14.11 3.36
CA ASP A 183 14.07 -13.12 2.54
C ASP A 183 13.13 -12.08 1.88
N GLY A 184 11.94 -12.49 1.45
CA GLY A 184 10.90 -11.60 0.94
C GLY A 184 10.31 -10.70 2.01
N ARG A 185 9.95 -11.27 3.16
CA ARG A 185 9.42 -10.55 4.33
C ARG A 185 10.41 -9.51 4.86
N LEU A 186 11.69 -9.89 4.99
CA LEU A 186 12.73 -8.94 5.39
C LEU A 186 12.82 -7.77 4.41
N TYR A 187 12.76 -8.05 3.10
CA TYR A 187 12.77 -7.02 2.06
C TYR A 187 11.56 -6.09 2.13
N THR A 188 10.36 -6.66 2.31
CA THR A 188 9.11 -5.91 2.47
C THR A 188 9.15 -5.00 3.68
N TYR A 189 9.50 -5.55 4.85
CA TYR A 189 9.54 -4.78 6.09
C TYR A 189 10.66 -3.73 6.10
N ALA A 190 11.84 -4.06 5.56
CA ALA A 190 12.94 -3.13 5.42
C ALA A 190 12.60 -1.96 4.49
N SER A 191 11.89 -2.23 3.39
CA SER A 191 11.40 -1.20 2.45
C SER A 191 10.41 -0.28 3.15
N PHE A 192 9.36 -0.84 3.76
CA PHE A 192 8.42 -0.07 4.56
C PHE A 192 9.12 0.85 5.57
N LEU A 193 10.06 0.32 6.36
CA LEU A 193 10.82 1.12 7.32
C LEU A 193 11.71 2.23 6.71
N LEU A 194 11.93 2.32 5.40
CA LEU A 194 12.69 3.42 4.82
C LEU A 194 11.90 4.73 4.85
N THR A 195 10.60 4.71 4.62
CA THR A 195 9.80 5.94 4.56
C THR A 195 8.65 5.98 5.56
N TYR A 196 8.45 4.90 6.34
CA TYR A 196 7.34 4.84 7.28
C TYR A 196 7.31 5.95 8.32
N THR A 197 6.09 6.31 8.70
CA THR A 197 5.80 7.20 9.81
C THR A 197 4.74 6.53 10.69
N PRO A 198 4.99 6.35 12.01
CA PRO A 198 4.06 5.64 12.89
C PRO A 198 2.61 6.17 12.91
N ALA A 199 2.42 7.45 12.59
CA ALA A 199 1.10 8.10 12.58
C ALA A 199 0.31 7.87 11.28
N SER A 200 0.94 7.44 10.19
CA SER A 200 0.32 7.41 8.86
C SER A 200 0.58 6.15 8.05
N SER A 201 1.50 5.27 8.46
CA SER A 201 1.89 4.11 7.66
C SER A 201 1.31 2.82 8.21
N ILE A 202 0.63 2.05 7.36
CA ILE A 202 0.06 0.72 7.67
C ILE A 202 0.60 -0.28 6.65
N LEU A 203 1.25 -1.33 7.14
CA LEU A 203 1.67 -2.47 6.33
C LEU A 203 0.78 -3.67 6.64
N TRP A 204 0.22 -4.27 5.60
CA TRP A 204 -0.54 -5.51 5.65
C TRP A 204 0.11 -6.50 4.68
N GLU A 205 0.65 -7.59 5.20
CA GLU A 205 1.32 -8.62 4.40
C GLU A 205 0.37 -9.80 4.08
N GLY A 206 0.58 -10.38 2.90
CA GLY A 206 -0.28 -11.41 2.33
C GLY A 206 0.19 -12.85 2.56
N TYR A 207 1.33 -13.04 3.23
CA TYR A 207 2.02 -14.32 3.29
C TYR A 207 1.15 -15.42 3.92
N GLY A 208 1.29 -16.63 3.40
CA GLY A 208 0.55 -17.78 3.89
C GLY A 208 1.03 -18.20 5.27
N THR A 209 0.14 -18.21 6.26
CA THR A 209 0.41 -18.73 7.61
C THR A 209 -0.45 -19.96 7.92
N PRO A 210 0.03 -20.93 8.75
CA PRO A 210 -0.76 -22.10 9.12
C PRO A 210 -2.13 -21.79 9.73
N SER A 211 -2.22 -20.74 10.56
CA SER A 211 -3.45 -20.30 11.20
C SER A 211 -4.37 -19.44 10.31
N ALA A 212 -3.90 -19.03 9.13
CA ALA A 212 -4.48 -17.96 8.33
C ALA A 212 -4.54 -16.58 9.03
N PHE A 213 -3.94 -16.43 10.22
CA PHE A 213 -3.69 -15.14 10.84
C PHE A 213 -2.40 -14.56 10.25
N ARG A 214 -2.57 -13.65 9.28
CA ARG A 214 -1.47 -13.03 8.52
C ARG A 214 -0.93 -11.82 9.27
N VAL A 215 -0.27 -12.11 10.38
CA VAL A 215 0.48 -11.13 11.15
C VAL A 215 1.85 -11.72 11.43
N GLU A 216 2.84 -11.15 10.80
CA GLU A 216 4.23 -11.55 10.81
C GLU A 216 4.92 -10.95 12.05
N PRO A 217 5.83 -11.68 12.72
CA PRO A 217 6.53 -11.23 13.93
C PRO A 217 7.34 -9.92 13.77
N GLU A 218 7.67 -9.52 12.54
CA GLU A 218 8.37 -8.28 12.20
C GLU A 218 7.62 -7.05 12.72
N ILE A 219 6.30 -7.11 12.85
CA ILE A 219 5.48 -6.04 13.44
C ILE A 219 5.85 -5.70 14.90
N GLN A 220 6.59 -6.59 15.57
CA GLN A 220 7.11 -6.32 16.92
C GLN A 220 8.25 -5.31 16.91
N LEU A 221 8.94 -5.12 15.77
CA LEU A 221 9.97 -4.10 15.62
C LEU A 221 9.31 -2.73 15.43
N VAL A 222 9.74 -1.73 16.19
CA VAL A 222 9.32 -0.33 16.02
C VAL A 222 10.56 0.54 16.01
N ALA A 223 10.78 1.30 14.94
CA ALA A 223 11.97 2.13 14.73
C ALA A 223 11.65 3.63 14.79
N LEU A 224 11.97 4.29 15.89
CA LEU A 224 11.58 5.68 16.16
C LEU A 224 12.76 6.64 16.04
N ASN A 225 12.43 7.93 15.89
CA ASN A 225 13.38 9.03 15.89
C ASN A 225 14.45 8.86 14.79
N PRO A 226 14.06 8.99 13.50
CA PRO A 226 15.01 8.92 12.40
C PRO A 226 16.10 9.98 12.58
N LEU A 227 17.36 9.62 12.32
CA LEU A 227 18.51 10.51 12.54
C LEU A 227 18.54 11.70 11.57
N VAL A 228 17.90 11.54 10.42
CA VAL A 228 17.70 12.59 9.42
C VAL A 228 16.19 12.80 9.19
N PRO A 229 15.75 14.04 8.93
CA PRO A 229 14.35 14.31 8.57
C PRO A 229 13.91 13.48 7.36
N SER A 230 12.62 13.14 7.30
CA SER A 230 12.05 12.50 6.10
C SER A 230 12.29 13.38 4.87
N PRO A 231 12.84 12.83 3.78
CA PRO A 231 13.10 13.61 2.57
C PRO A 231 11.80 13.91 1.81
N GLY A 232 11.90 14.78 0.79
CA GLY A 232 10.79 15.09 -0.12
C GLY A 232 10.41 13.91 -1.02
N ASP A 233 11.41 13.09 -1.37
CA ASP A 233 11.28 11.88 -2.20
C ASP A 233 12.36 10.85 -1.79
N VAL A 234 12.22 9.62 -2.28
CA VAL A 234 13.08 8.48 -1.93
C VAL A 234 14.54 8.68 -2.33
N SER A 235 14.86 9.56 -3.29
CA SER A 235 16.25 9.79 -3.69
C SER A 235 17.08 10.42 -2.57
N GLY A 236 16.44 11.10 -1.60
CA GLY A 236 17.09 11.59 -0.39
C GLY A 236 17.58 10.49 0.56
N LEU A 237 17.18 9.23 0.34
CA LEU A 237 17.66 8.05 1.07
C LEU A 237 18.72 7.25 0.29
N LEU A 238 19.02 7.61 -0.96
CA LEU A 238 20.03 6.94 -1.79
C LEU A 238 21.43 7.26 -1.27
N LEU A 239 22.20 6.22 -0.96
CA LEU A 239 23.55 6.33 -0.44
C LEU A 239 24.59 6.16 -1.55
N SER A 240 25.83 6.59 -1.30
CA SER A 240 26.91 6.54 -2.29
C SER A 240 27.28 5.13 -2.77
N THR A 241 26.88 4.08 -2.04
CA THR A 241 27.06 2.68 -2.45
C THR A 241 26.00 2.20 -3.43
N GLY A 242 24.91 2.96 -3.64
CA GLY A 242 23.79 2.66 -4.54
C GLY A 242 22.59 1.99 -3.86
N VAL A 243 22.66 1.67 -2.57
CA VAL A 243 21.50 1.22 -1.78
C VAL A 243 20.74 2.41 -1.18
N TYR A 244 19.51 2.17 -0.76
CA TYR A 244 18.72 3.10 0.06
C TYR A 244 18.89 2.73 1.53
N GLY A 245 19.03 3.72 2.41
CA GLY A 245 19.21 3.47 3.84
C GLY A 245 18.59 4.54 4.73
N ARG A 246 18.13 4.11 5.91
CA ARG A 246 17.62 5.01 6.95
C ARG A 246 18.01 4.54 8.34
N GLU A 247 18.56 5.47 9.12
CA GLU A 247 19.00 5.23 10.49
C GLU A 247 18.03 5.81 11.51
N TYR A 248 17.87 5.12 12.63
CA TYR A 248 16.95 5.43 13.72
C TYR A 248 17.69 5.45 15.06
N ALA A 249 17.40 6.44 15.91
CA ALA A 249 18.02 6.55 17.21
C ALA A 249 17.50 5.51 18.22
N ASN A 250 16.24 5.08 18.09
CA ASN A 250 15.61 4.20 19.09
C ASN A 250 14.78 3.13 18.42
N CYS A 251 15.16 1.87 18.60
CA CYS A 251 14.40 0.74 18.11
C CYS A 251 13.96 -0.16 19.26
N TYR A 252 12.80 -0.78 19.11
CA TYR A 252 12.17 -1.63 20.11
C TYR A 252 11.74 -2.94 19.46
N ILE A 253 11.92 -4.06 20.14
CA ILE A 253 11.31 -5.34 19.78
C ILE A 253 10.36 -5.73 20.90
N ALA A 254 9.08 -5.87 20.59
CA ALA A 254 8.04 -6.18 21.57
C ALA A 254 8.08 -5.23 22.79
N GLN A 255 8.22 -3.93 22.52
CA GLN A 255 8.35 -2.84 23.51
C GLN A 255 9.65 -2.84 24.33
N VAL A 256 10.58 -3.76 24.08
CA VAL A 256 11.90 -3.78 24.74
C VAL A 256 12.90 -2.99 23.89
N PRO A 257 13.61 -1.98 24.44
CA PRO A 257 14.59 -1.22 23.68
C PRO A 257 15.76 -2.11 23.25
N VAL A 258 16.11 -2.06 21.96
CA VAL A 258 17.25 -2.78 21.36
C VAL A 258 18.33 -1.83 20.84
N GLY A 259 18.23 -0.54 21.17
CA GLY A 259 19.21 0.48 20.80
C GLY A 259 18.99 1.08 19.39
N PRO A 260 19.97 1.81 18.86
CA PRO A 260 19.92 2.35 17.51
C PRO A 260 19.88 1.25 16.46
N CYS A 261 19.11 1.47 15.39
CA CYS A 261 19.03 0.54 14.27
C CYS A 261 19.04 1.28 12.93
N ALA A 262 19.18 0.54 11.83
CA ALA A 262 18.99 1.06 10.49
C ALA A 262 18.36 0.02 9.59
N THR A 263 17.68 0.47 8.54
CA THR A 263 17.23 -0.36 7.42
C THR A 263 18.04 -0.02 6.18
N VAL A 264 18.36 -1.03 5.37
CA VAL A 264 19.06 -0.89 4.09
C VAL A 264 18.38 -1.78 3.06
N VAL A 265 18.07 -1.22 1.89
CA VAL A 265 17.41 -1.92 0.79
C VAL A 265 18.15 -1.69 -0.51
N ASN A 266 18.38 -2.78 -1.24
CA ASN A 266 18.83 -2.77 -2.62
C ASN A 266 17.66 -3.14 -3.55
N PRO A 267 16.92 -2.17 -4.12
CA PRO A 267 15.83 -2.45 -5.03
C PRO A 267 16.30 -2.69 -6.48
N ASP A 268 17.61 -2.75 -6.75
CA ASP A 268 18.14 -3.14 -8.05
C ASP A 268 17.90 -4.64 -8.28
N HIS A 269 17.36 -4.98 -9.46
CA HIS A 269 17.01 -6.35 -9.83
C HIS A 269 18.22 -7.18 -10.31
N SER A 270 19.35 -6.53 -10.61
CA SER A 270 20.49 -7.14 -11.30
C SER A 270 21.86 -6.85 -10.68
N VAL A 271 21.99 -5.79 -9.89
CA VAL A 271 23.27 -5.33 -9.37
C VAL A 271 23.32 -5.49 -7.85
N SER A 272 24.42 -6.09 -7.37
CA SER A 272 24.75 -6.07 -5.94
C SER A 272 25.42 -4.76 -5.57
N HIS A 273 25.09 -4.24 -4.39
CA HIS A 273 25.67 -2.99 -3.89
C HIS A 273 26.37 -3.19 -2.55
N ALA A 274 27.36 -2.36 -2.25
CA ALA A 274 28.09 -2.43 -0.98
C ALA A 274 27.21 -1.99 0.19
N TYR A 275 27.39 -2.63 1.35
CA TYR A 275 26.76 -2.20 2.60
C TYR A 275 27.31 -0.83 3.05
N PRO A 276 26.46 0.14 3.42
CA PRO A 276 26.88 1.54 3.51
C PRO A 276 27.46 1.94 4.87
N TYR A 277 27.22 1.18 5.94
CA TYR A 277 27.53 1.61 7.31
C TYR A 277 28.80 0.98 7.90
N GLY A 278 29.62 0.31 7.09
CA GLY A 278 30.90 -0.28 7.52
C GLY A 278 30.73 -1.18 8.74
N THR A 279 31.37 -0.82 9.85
CA THR A 279 31.31 -1.58 11.13
C THR A 279 30.43 -0.89 12.19
N LYS A 280 29.64 0.13 11.83
CA LYS A 280 28.82 0.89 12.79
C LYS A 280 27.76 0.01 13.47
N TYR A 281 27.19 -0.92 12.72
CA TYR A 281 26.21 -1.89 13.20
C TYR A 281 26.84 -3.28 13.17
N THR A 282 26.64 -4.05 14.24
CA THR A 282 27.33 -5.32 14.46
C THR A 282 26.42 -6.54 14.40
N HIS A 283 25.10 -6.31 14.37
CA HIS A 283 24.09 -7.35 14.30
C HIS A 283 23.04 -7.07 13.24
N THR A 284 22.33 -8.11 12.83
CA THR A 284 21.21 -8.06 11.89
C THR A 284 19.93 -8.57 12.53
N LEU A 285 18.79 -8.15 12.00
CA LEU A 285 17.50 -8.77 12.29
C LEU A 285 17.51 -10.20 11.74
N THR A 286 17.16 -11.15 12.60
CA THR A 286 16.82 -12.51 12.16
C THR A 286 15.32 -12.72 12.33
N ILE A 287 14.72 -13.38 11.35
CA ILE A 287 13.31 -13.76 11.33
C ILE A 287 13.27 -15.29 11.26
N SER A 288 12.35 -15.90 12.00
CA SER A 288 12.10 -17.34 11.93
C SER A 288 10.61 -17.64 12.03
N GLY A 289 10.21 -18.81 11.53
CA GLY A 289 8.81 -19.28 11.60
C GLY A 289 7.85 -18.55 10.66
N SER A 290 6.55 -18.78 10.87
CA SER A 290 5.46 -18.21 10.07
C SER A 290 4.93 -16.91 10.70
N GLY A 291 3.63 -16.84 11.03
CA GLY A 291 3.03 -15.71 11.73
C GLY A 291 3.33 -15.73 13.23
N ILE A 292 3.04 -14.62 13.90
CA ILE A 292 3.32 -14.38 15.33
C ILE A 292 2.65 -15.42 16.26
N ILE A 293 1.50 -15.97 15.86
CA ILE A 293 0.82 -17.04 16.62
C ILE A 293 1.20 -18.46 16.15
N ASP A 294 1.95 -18.57 15.05
CA ASP A 294 2.39 -19.82 14.43
C ASP A 294 3.88 -20.11 14.72
N GLY A 295 4.39 -19.62 15.85
CA GLY A 295 5.79 -19.78 16.26
C GLY A 295 6.76 -18.85 15.52
N GLY A 296 6.26 -17.84 14.80
CA GLY A 296 7.08 -16.79 14.23
C GLY A 296 7.75 -15.94 15.29
N SER A 297 9.03 -15.59 15.09
CA SER A 297 9.76 -14.69 15.99
C SER A 297 10.82 -13.87 15.25
N ILE A 298 11.21 -12.75 15.86
CA ILE A 298 12.35 -11.93 15.44
C ILE A 298 13.38 -11.76 16.56
N SER A 299 14.64 -11.54 16.17
CA SER A 299 15.73 -11.21 17.11
C SER A 299 16.70 -10.21 16.49
N SER A 300 17.17 -9.25 17.29
CA SER A 300 18.21 -8.28 16.93
C SER A 300 19.64 -8.83 17.06
N ALA A 301 19.82 -10.06 17.52
CA ALA A 301 21.13 -10.67 17.80
C ALA A 301 21.63 -11.55 16.64
N GLY A 302 21.27 -11.20 15.40
CA GLY A 302 21.75 -11.89 14.21
C GLY A 302 23.25 -11.75 13.97
N PRO A 303 23.78 -12.40 12.92
CA PRO A 303 25.16 -12.24 12.50
C PRO A 303 25.47 -10.79 12.08
N PRO A 304 26.76 -10.43 11.94
CA PRO A 304 27.15 -9.13 11.41
C PRO A 304 26.54 -8.84 10.03
N PRO A 305 26.32 -7.55 9.69
CA PRO A 305 25.83 -7.18 8.37
C PRO A 305 26.70 -7.74 7.24
N PRO A 306 26.10 -8.11 6.09
CA PRO A 306 26.89 -8.56 4.95
C PRO A 306 27.72 -7.40 4.40
N GLN A 307 28.86 -7.71 3.74
CA GLN A 307 29.66 -6.67 3.08
C GLN A 307 28.97 -6.10 1.84
N THR A 308 28.08 -6.88 1.22
CA THR A 308 27.33 -6.54 0.02
C THR A 308 25.89 -6.99 0.15
N LEU A 309 24.94 -6.18 -0.31
CA LEU A 309 23.56 -6.60 -0.51
C LEU A 309 23.43 -7.16 -1.93
N PRO A 310 22.90 -8.39 -2.11
CA PRO A 310 22.60 -8.92 -3.44
C PRO A 310 21.49 -8.10 -4.12
N PRO A 311 21.21 -8.32 -5.42
CA PRO A 311 20.03 -7.75 -6.06
C PRO A 311 18.76 -8.12 -5.30
N LEU A 312 17.84 -7.17 -5.14
CA LEU A 312 16.64 -7.31 -4.29
C LEU A 312 16.95 -7.73 -2.85
N GLY A 313 18.15 -7.40 -2.37
CA GLY A 313 18.60 -7.68 -1.01
C GLY A 313 18.15 -6.60 -0.03
N SER A 314 18.05 -6.97 1.24
CA SER A 314 17.80 -6.02 2.32
C SER A 314 18.48 -6.47 3.60
N THR A 315 18.61 -5.54 4.55
CA THR A 315 18.99 -5.86 5.92
C THR A 315 18.46 -4.81 6.88
N ILE A 316 18.09 -5.25 8.08
CA ILE A 316 17.83 -4.38 9.23
C ILE A 316 18.92 -4.67 10.25
N VAL A 317 19.60 -3.64 10.74
CA VAL A 317 20.85 -3.76 11.49
C VAL A 317 20.79 -3.06 12.84
N PHE A 318 21.51 -3.57 13.83
CA PHE A 318 21.55 -3.08 15.21
C PHE A 318 22.99 -2.88 15.69
N GLN A 319 23.20 -1.92 16.59
CA GLN A 319 24.52 -1.62 17.15
C GLN A 319 24.98 -2.69 18.14
#